data_AF-A0A822BML5-F1
#
_entry.id   AF-A0A822BML5-F1
#
_cell.length_a   1.000
_cell.length_b   1.000
_cell.length_c   1.000
_cell.angle_alpha   90.00
_cell.angle_beta   90.00
_cell.angle_gamma   90.00
#
_symmetry.space_group_name_H-M   'P 1'
#
loop_
_entity.id
_entity.type
_entity.pdbx_description
1 polymer ?
#
loop_
_entity_poly.entity_id
_entity_poly.type
_entity_poly.pdbx_seq_one_letter_code
_entity_poly.pdbx_strand_id
1 'polypeptide(L)'
;KQQPLQVNRPQLYKYFSPDALENPNATHCVVGITWGAHIAATFEENVATSEAAEELQGQLAASLKQVAINITGQAKIDNIDRTNSKFHSLKISFSGDVLIEDVPNTVEDVFNIFKKVPNMLKQLNDGKGQQLEFELYPLKRMAEIFKHDLRIERIMKEVTNHIINRIENIFEQIIQGKRMMNDFLFKIEPWKGWIPPDWVEVIHDKQSALVGEELRTQRQLATLLEQIRCGQADEKEMVQLLDNFNDQNPCSLMCIKRFLKDNARIDAKIASLSQFDRRPKEKNQPKGPNPDLLPKEFKSIHEFFLNNYHKDVYLFHISNDWEKQDQANWYKQLRFFYSLQKSVETISESKKPVFLVIDHDLHTHLDKKPNTCVIYHGNQGTIKSEDYYHTLC
;
A
#
# COMPACT_ATOMS: atom_id res chain seq x y z
N LYS A 1 23.47 -2.27 -28.17
CA LYS A 1 24.78 -2.33 -28.87
C LYS A 1 25.87 -2.62 -27.86
N GLN A 2 26.58 -3.74 -27.98
CA GLN A 2 27.70 -4.07 -27.10
C GLN A 2 29.00 -3.40 -27.61
N GLN A 3 29.79 -2.84 -26.70
CA GLN A 3 31.10 -2.27 -26.98
C GLN A 3 32.14 -2.86 -26.02
N PRO A 4 32.76 -3.99 -26.38
CA PRO A 4 33.80 -4.62 -25.56
C PRO A 4 35.18 -4.01 -25.80
N LEU A 5 36.00 -4.00 -24.75
CA LEU A 5 37.40 -3.62 -24.71
C LEU A 5 38.25 -4.88 -24.62
N GLN A 6 39.09 -5.09 -25.63
CA GLN A 6 40.01 -6.22 -25.66
C GLN A 6 41.27 -5.91 -24.84
N VAL A 7 41.25 -6.27 -23.54
CA VAL A 7 42.29 -5.90 -22.55
C VAL A 7 43.71 -6.33 -22.90
N ASN A 8 43.88 -7.36 -23.72
CA ASN A 8 45.20 -7.89 -24.11
C ASN A 8 45.85 -7.15 -25.31
N ARG A 9 45.24 -6.06 -25.81
CA ARG A 9 45.79 -5.33 -26.96
C ARG A 9 47.00 -4.48 -26.56
N PRO A 10 48.16 -4.60 -27.22
CA PRO A 10 49.35 -3.80 -26.90
C PRO A 10 49.16 -2.28 -27.01
N GLN A 11 48.16 -1.83 -27.77
CA GLN A 11 47.89 -0.40 -27.88
C GLN A 11 47.23 0.19 -26.63
N LEU A 12 46.75 -0.64 -25.69
CA LEU A 12 46.16 -0.18 -24.43
C LEU A 12 47.21 0.24 -23.41
N TYR A 13 48.45 -0.25 -23.49
CA TYR A 13 49.54 0.11 -22.57
C TYR A 13 49.76 1.62 -22.46
N LYS A 14 49.58 2.38 -23.55
CA LYS A 14 49.73 3.85 -23.57
C LYS A 14 48.59 4.64 -22.92
N TYR A 15 47.43 4.02 -22.73
CA TYR A 15 46.26 4.65 -22.10
C TYR A 15 46.06 4.19 -20.65
N PHE A 16 46.98 3.36 -20.17
CA PHE A 16 46.91 2.75 -18.87
C PHE A 16 47.55 3.66 -17.80
N SER A 17 46.88 3.82 -16.66
CA SER A 17 47.42 4.51 -15.49
C SER A 17 47.70 3.49 -14.39
N PRO A 18 48.97 3.28 -13.99
CA PRO A 18 49.31 2.41 -12.86
C PRO A 18 48.65 2.85 -11.55
N ASP A 19 48.57 4.15 -11.29
CA ASP A 19 47.95 4.69 -10.08
C ASP A 19 46.46 4.31 -9.97
N ALA A 20 45.76 4.14 -11.10
CA ALA A 20 44.38 3.69 -11.11
C ALA A 20 44.21 2.24 -10.62
N LEU A 21 45.23 1.38 -10.81
CA LEU A 21 45.26 0.03 -10.21
C LEU A 21 45.50 0.05 -8.70
N GLU A 22 46.03 1.13 -8.16
CA GLU A 22 46.28 1.31 -6.73
C GLU A 22 45.11 2.03 -6.03
N ASN A 23 43.96 2.19 -6.66
CA ASN A 23 42.78 2.76 -5.98
C ASN A 23 42.23 1.76 -4.93
N PRO A 24 42.24 2.10 -3.61
CA PRO A 24 41.81 1.18 -2.56
C PRO A 24 40.30 0.90 -2.58
N ASN A 25 39.51 1.80 -3.20
CA ASN A 25 38.05 1.71 -3.24
C ASN A 25 37.52 1.00 -4.50
N ALA A 26 38.40 0.57 -5.42
CA ALA A 26 38.02 -0.10 -6.65
C ALA A 26 38.49 -1.56 -6.67
N THR A 27 37.65 -2.46 -7.18
CA THR A 27 37.96 -3.90 -7.30
C THR A 27 38.03 -4.38 -8.75
N HIS A 28 37.30 -3.70 -9.65
CA HIS A 28 37.19 -4.03 -11.07
C HIS A 28 37.30 -2.77 -11.94
N CYS A 29 37.67 -2.94 -13.21
CA CYS A 29 37.52 -1.93 -14.25
C CYS A 29 36.44 -2.34 -15.25
N VAL A 30 35.78 -1.35 -15.86
CA VAL A 30 34.84 -1.59 -16.96
C VAL A 30 35.61 -1.97 -18.22
N VAL A 31 35.29 -3.14 -18.78
CA VAL A 31 35.86 -3.64 -20.04
C VAL A 31 34.80 -3.83 -21.11
N GLY A 32 33.53 -3.60 -20.82
CA GLY A 32 32.48 -3.67 -21.81
C GLY A 32 31.28 -2.88 -21.36
N ILE A 33 30.58 -2.29 -22.33
CA ILE A 33 29.33 -1.59 -22.08
C ILE A 33 28.29 -2.07 -23.09
N THR A 34 27.14 -2.53 -22.59
CA THR A 34 25.95 -2.75 -23.40
C THR A 34 25.12 -1.47 -23.38
N TRP A 35 24.93 -0.88 -24.55
CA TRP A 35 24.13 0.33 -24.74
C TRP A 35 22.71 -0.01 -25.21
N GLY A 36 21.72 0.74 -24.76
CA GLY A 36 20.33 0.62 -25.18
C GLY A 36 19.41 1.58 -24.41
N ALA A 37 18.15 1.21 -24.23
CA ALA A 37 17.24 1.93 -23.35
C ALA A 37 16.32 0.91 -22.65
N HIS A 38 16.14 1.07 -21.34
CA HIS A 38 15.09 0.41 -20.59
C HIS A 38 13.89 1.32 -20.45
N ILE A 39 12.73 0.71 -20.63
CA ILE A 39 11.44 1.38 -20.61
C ILE A 39 10.46 0.42 -19.97
N ALA A 40 9.73 0.90 -18.98
CA ALA A 40 8.71 0.16 -18.27
C ALA A 40 7.46 1.02 -18.09
N ALA A 41 6.31 0.37 -18.20
CA ALA A 41 5.04 0.93 -17.81
C ALA A 41 4.47 0.11 -16.65
N THR A 42 3.97 0.78 -15.62
CA THR A 42 3.27 0.16 -14.49
C THR A 42 1.79 0.50 -14.57
N PHE A 43 0.95 -0.48 -14.24
CA PHE A 43 -0.49 -0.37 -14.22
C PHE A 43 -0.94 -0.68 -12.79
N GLU A 44 -1.63 0.27 -12.15
CA GLU A 44 -2.03 0.21 -10.75
C GLU A 44 -3.53 0.43 -10.63
N GLU A 45 -4.20 -0.39 -9.82
CA GLU A 45 -5.60 -0.18 -9.47
C GLU A 45 -5.88 -0.69 -8.06
N ASN A 46 -6.77 0.01 -7.36
CA ASN A 46 -7.27 -0.39 -6.05
C ASN A 46 -8.48 -1.31 -6.24
N VAL A 47 -8.35 -2.56 -5.81
CA VAL A 47 -9.38 -3.59 -5.94
C VAL A 47 -9.86 -4.02 -4.56
N ALA A 48 -11.16 -4.31 -4.44
CA ALA A 48 -11.77 -4.64 -3.16
C ALA A 48 -11.52 -6.09 -2.71
N THR A 49 -11.24 -7.01 -3.64
CA THR A 49 -11.05 -8.43 -3.34
C THR A 49 -9.89 -9.03 -4.14
N SER A 50 -9.34 -10.14 -3.63
CA SER A 50 -8.30 -10.92 -4.30
C SER A 50 -8.77 -11.49 -5.64
N GLU A 51 -10.01 -11.95 -5.72
CA GLU A 51 -10.57 -12.51 -6.96
C GLU A 51 -10.67 -11.43 -8.04
N ALA A 52 -11.10 -10.22 -7.68
CA ALA A 52 -11.13 -9.09 -8.59
C ALA A 52 -9.72 -8.68 -9.04
N ALA A 53 -8.73 -8.76 -8.14
CA ALA A 53 -7.32 -8.52 -8.45
C ALA A 53 -6.79 -9.52 -9.48
N GLU A 54 -7.01 -10.82 -9.26
CA GLU A 54 -6.57 -11.90 -10.15
C GLU A 54 -7.26 -11.82 -11.52
N GLU A 55 -8.57 -11.53 -11.54
CA GLU A 55 -9.32 -11.35 -12.78
C GLU A 55 -8.77 -10.16 -13.59
N LEU A 56 -8.56 -9.02 -12.96
CA LEU A 56 -8.00 -7.82 -13.58
C LEU A 56 -6.58 -8.09 -14.11
N GLN A 57 -5.72 -8.72 -13.31
CA GLN A 57 -4.36 -9.09 -13.71
C GLN A 57 -4.38 -10.03 -14.92
N GLY A 58 -5.25 -11.05 -14.91
CA GLY A 58 -5.38 -11.99 -16.03
C GLY A 58 -5.86 -11.32 -17.31
N GLN A 59 -6.84 -10.42 -17.21
CA GLN A 59 -7.36 -9.65 -18.34
C GLN A 59 -6.32 -8.68 -18.90
N LEU A 60 -5.61 -7.97 -18.03
CA LEU A 60 -4.52 -7.08 -18.43
C LEU A 60 -3.40 -7.88 -19.10
N ALA A 61 -2.95 -9.00 -18.51
CA ALA A 61 -1.90 -9.84 -19.09
C ALA A 61 -2.29 -10.39 -20.48
N ALA A 62 -3.54 -10.84 -20.66
CA ALA A 62 -4.04 -11.30 -21.95
C ALA A 62 -4.04 -10.17 -22.99
N SER A 63 -4.51 -8.98 -22.60
CA SER A 63 -4.53 -7.79 -23.47
C SER A 63 -3.11 -7.37 -23.85
N LEU A 64 -2.20 -7.32 -22.88
CA LEU A 64 -0.81 -6.96 -23.13
C LEU A 64 -0.12 -7.95 -24.09
N LYS A 65 -0.40 -9.25 -23.94
CA LYS A 65 0.14 -10.30 -24.80
C LYS A 65 -0.37 -10.19 -26.24
N GLN A 66 -1.66 -9.92 -26.44
CA GLN A 66 -2.23 -9.72 -27.78
C GLN A 66 -1.55 -8.55 -28.50
N VAL A 67 -1.29 -7.46 -27.79
CA VAL A 67 -0.69 -6.27 -28.41
C VAL A 67 0.81 -6.43 -28.64
N ALA A 68 1.54 -7.12 -27.76
CA ALA A 68 2.96 -7.44 -28.00
C ALA A 68 3.15 -8.20 -29.32
N ILE A 69 2.25 -9.13 -29.64
CA ILE A 69 2.23 -9.84 -30.94
C ILE A 69 2.02 -8.85 -32.10
N ASN A 70 1.09 -7.89 -31.95
CA ASN A 70 0.81 -6.84 -32.93
C ASN A 70 1.89 -5.75 -33.06
N ILE A 71 2.87 -5.69 -32.15
CA ILE A 71 4.05 -4.83 -32.32
C ILE A 71 5.09 -5.52 -33.21
N THR A 72 5.15 -6.86 -33.16
CA THR A 72 6.06 -7.67 -34.00
C THR A 72 5.52 -7.95 -35.40
N GLY A 73 4.20 -7.91 -35.61
CA GLY A 73 3.54 -8.01 -36.92
C GLY A 73 2.87 -6.69 -37.32
N GLN A 74 2.76 -6.37 -38.61
CA GLN A 74 2.10 -5.15 -39.12
C GLN A 74 0.55 -5.19 -39.03
N ALA A 75 0.01 -5.84 -38.00
CA ALA A 75 -1.44 -5.91 -37.78
C ALA A 75 -1.95 -4.62 -37.11
N LYS A 76 -3.17 -4.20 -37.46
CA LYS A 76 -3.85 -3.08 -36.79
C LYS A 76 -4.11 -3.47 -35.33
N ILE A 77 -3.79 -2.54 -34.42
CA ILE A 77 -4.21 -2.63 -33.03
C ILE A 77 -5.70 -2.28 -33.02
N ASP A 78 -6.58 -3.29 -33.07
CA ASP A 78 -8.01 -3.04 -32.95
C ASP A 78 -8.36 -2.77 -31.47
N ASN A 79 -8.64 -1.51 -31.15
CA ASN A 79 -9.41 -0.99 -30.00
C ASN A 79 -9.43 -1.85 -28.70
N ILE A 80 -8.28 -2.06 -28.04
CA ILE A 80 -8.20 -2.77 -26.75
C ILE A 80 -8.99 -2.04 -25.66
N ASP A 81 -8.88 -0.71 -25.59
CA ASP A 81 -9.53 0.07 -24.52
C ASP A 81 -11.01 0.32 -24.77
N ARG A 82 -11.48 0.38 -26.04
CA ARG A 82 -12.90 0.68 -26.33
C ARG A 82 -13.87 -0.46 -26.00
N THR A 83 -13.36 -1.66 -25.73
CA THR A 83 -14.18 -2.85 -25.45
C THR A 83 -14.13 -3.29 -23.99
N ASN A 84 -13.08 -2.94 -23.23
CA ASN A 84 -12.95 -3.26 -21.80
C ASN A 84 -13.03 -2.00 -20.94
N SER A 85 -14.26 -1.65 -20.52
CA SER A 85 -14.54 -0.59 -19.54
C SER A 85 -13.75 -0.72 -18.23
N LYS A 86 -13.22 -1.91 -17.93
CA LYS A 86 -12.41 -2.24 -16.75
C LYS A 86 -11.02 -1.61 -16.73
N PHE A 87 -10.47 -1.16 -17.86
CA PHE A 87 -9.14 -0.53 -17.89
C PHE A 87 -9.17 0.98 -17.70
N HIS A 88 -10.35 1.60 -17.68
CA HIS A 88 -10.49 3.06 -17.57
C HIS A 88 -10.12 3.61 -16.18
N SER A 89 -10.06 2.76 -15.16
CA SER A 89 -9.67 3.10 -13.78
C SER A 89 -8.20 2.83 -13.47
N LEU A 90 -7.44 2.26 -14.41
CA LEU A 90 -6.02 1.98 -14.22
C LEU A 90 -5.25 3.30 -14.10
N LYS A 91 -4.51 3.45 -13.01
CA LYS A 91 -3.45 4.45 -12.93
C LYS A 91 -2.23 3.90 -13.67
N ILE A 92 -1.82 4.60 -14.71
CA ILE A 92 -0.67 4.22 -15.55
C ILE A 92 0.50 5.13 -15.19
N SER A 93 1.66 4.55 -14.92
CA SER A 93 2.92 5.28 -14.77
C SER A 93 3.97 4.73 -15.72
N PHE A 94 4.87 5.59 -16.17
CA PHE A 94 5.90 5.21 -17.12
C PHE A 94 7.27 5.67 -16.62
N SER A 95 8.26 4.80 -16.74
CA SER A 95 9.64 5.07 -16.37
C SER A 95 10.58 4.55 -17.46
N GLY A 96 11.57 5.34 -17.86
CA GLY A 96 12.56 4.85 -18.81
C GLY A 96 13.66 5.84 -19.18
N ASP A 97 14.60 5.33 -19.97
CA ASP A 97 15.85 5.99 -20.39
C ASP A 97 15.69 6.97 -21.57
N VAL A 98 14.47 7.11 -22.09
CA VAL A 98 14.13 8.03 -23.17
C VAL A 98 13.13 9.06 -22.65
N LEU A 99 13.23 10.29 -23.15
CA LEU A 99 12.26 11.34 -22.84
C LEU A 99 10.92 11.01 -23.49
N ILE A 100 9.85 10.97 -22.71
CA ILE A 100 8.49 10.72 -23.21
C ILE A 100 7.75 12.04 -23.12
N GLU A 101 7.26 12.51 -24.25
CA GLU A 101 6.60 13.82 -24.36
C GLU A 101 5.18 13.79 -23.77
N ASP A 102 4.46 12.67 -23.95
CA ASP A 102 3.06 12.52 -23.55
C ASP A 102 2.93 11.53 -22.39
N VAL A 103 2.27 11.94 -21.30
CA VAL A 103 1.92 11.04 -20.19
C VAL A 103 0.78 10.13 -20.64
N PRO A 104 0.96 8.79 -20.67
CA PRO A 104 -0.07 7.87 -21.12
C PRO A 104 -1.23 7.80 -20.12
N ASN A 105 -2.47 7.81 -20.60
CA ASN A 105 -3.66 7.66 -19.76
C ASN A 105 -4.43 6.36 -20.06
N THR A 106 -4.08 5.66 -21.14
CA THR A 106 -4.72 4.43 -21.57
C THR A 106 -3.69 3.34 -21.87
N VAL A 107 -4.14 2.09 -21.93
CA VAL A 107 -3.28 0.97 -22.30
C VAL A 107 -2.80 1.13 -23.75
N GLU A 108 -3.65 1.64 -24.63
CA GLU A 108 -3.31 1.98 -26.01
C GLU A 108 -2.20 3.05 -26.12
N ASP A 109 -2.23 4.08 -25.28
CA ASP A 109 -1.18 5.12 -25.25
C ASP A 109 0.18 4.53 -24.93
N VAL A 110 0.26 3.65 -23.92
CA VAL A 110 1.50 2.94 -23.56
C VAL A 110 2.08 2.21 -24.76
N PHE A 111 1.23 1.54 -25.55
CA PHE A 111 1.68 0.82 -26.75
C PHE A 111 2.13 1.75 -27.87
N ASN A 112 1.43 2.86 -28.07
CA ASN A 112 1.84 3.86 -29.05
C ASN A 112 3.19 4.48 -28.69
N ILE A 113 3.48 4.66 -27.40
CA ILE A 113 4.80 5.06 -26.91
C ILE A 113 5.82 3.95 -27.23
N PHE A 114 5.56 2.70 -26.86
CA PHE A 114 6.48 1.58 -27.13
C PHE A 114 6.85 1.43 -28.61
N LYS A 115 5.91 1.69 -29.54
CA LYS A 115 6.20 1.71 -30.99
C LYS A 115 7.15 2.82 -31.42
N LYS A 116 7.15 3.97 -30.74
CA LYS A 116 8.02 5.12 -31.02
C LYS A 116 9.42 4.94 -30.43
N VAL A 117 9.58 4.09 -29.41
CA VAL A 117 10.85 3.84 -28.70
C VAL A 117 12.05 3.62 -29.62
N PRO A 118 11.99 2.75 -30.65
CA PRO A 118 13.15 2.54 -31.52
C PRO A 118 13.60 3.81 -32.25
N ASN A 119 12.66 4.70 -32.60
CA ASN A 119 12.99 5.98 -33.23
C ASN A 119 13.53 6.99 -32.22
N MET A 120 13.00 7.00 -30.99
CA MET A 120 13.52 7.83 -29.90
C MET A 120 14.95 7.42 -29.55
N LEU A 121 15.24 6.11 -29.51
CA LEU A 121 16.58 5.60 -29.26
C LEU A 121 17.59 6.02 -30.32
N LYS A 122 17.19 6.09 -31.61
CA LYS A 122 18.05 6.58 -32.70
C LYS A 122 18.53 8.02 -32.50
N GLN A 123 17.75 8.84 -31.79
CA GLN A 123 18.08 10.24 -31.52
C GLN A 123 19.05 10.38 -30.32
N LEU A 124 19.25 9.32 -29.54
CA LEU A 124 20.01 9.37 -28.29
C LEU A 124 21.41 8.75 -28.48
N ASN A 125 22.46 9.54 -28.20
CA ASN A 125 23.86 9.11 -28.23
C ASN A 125 24.25 8.41 -29.55
N ASP A 126 24.00 9.08 -30.70
CA ASP A 126 24.22 8.54 -32.05
C ASP A 126 23.55 7.18 -32.29
N GLY A 127 22.37 6.99 -31.72
CA GLY A 127 21.59 5.76 -31.81
C GLY A 127 22.09 4.61 -30.93
N LYS A 128 22.99 4.87 -29.98
CA LYS A 128 23.43 3.87 -29.00
C LYS A 128 22.47 3.75 -27.82
N GLY A 129 21.84 4.84 -27.40
CA GLY A 129 21.09 4.91 -26.15
C GLY A 129 21.97 5.18 -24.92
N GLN A 130 21.46 4.81 -23.74
CA GLN A 130 22.13 4.84 -22.42
C GLN A 130 22.96 3.58 -22.15
N GLN A 131 23.85 3.63 -21.16
CA GLN A 131 24.58 2.46 -20.66
C GLN A 131 23.64 1.59 -19.81
N LEU A 132 23.36 0.37 -20.26
CA LEU A 132 22.45 -0.56 -19.56
C LEU A 132 23.20 -1.56 -18.70
N GLU A 133 24.30 -2.12 -19.22
CA GLU A 133 25.07 -3.16 -18.55
C GLU A 133 26.56 -2.87 -18.67
N PHE A 134 27.30 -3.23 -17.62
CA PHE A 134 28.75 -3.11 -17.56
C PHE A 134 29.37 -4.48 -17.39
N GLU A 135 30.32 -4.80 -18.27
CA GLU A 135 31.21 -5.94 -18.07
C GLU A 135 32.41 -5.48 -17.24
N LEU A 136 32.63 -6.14 -16.12
CA LEU A 136 33.66 -5.81 -15.16
C LEU A 136 34.79 -6.83 -15.21
N TYR A 137 36.04 -6.36 -15.23
CA TYR A 137 37.23 -7.20 -15.18
C TYR A 137 38.06 -6.92 -13.93
N PRO A 138 38.51 -7.93 -13.18
CA PRO A 138 39.20 -7.72 -11.91
C PRO A 138 40.51 -6.94 -12.08
N LEU A 139 40.75 -5.93 -11.22
CA LEU A 139 42.00 -5.15 -11.27
C LEU A 139 43.24 -6.00 -11.01
N LYS A 140 43.12 -7.06 -10.19
CA LYS A 140 44.19 -8.04 -9.97
C LYS A 140 44.64 -8.71 -11.27
N ARG A 141 43.69 -9.11 -12.11
CA ARG A 141 43.97 -9.71 -13.43
C ARG A 141 44.51 -8.68 -14.41
N MET A 142 44.05 -7.44 -14.35
CA MET A 142 44.65 -6.35 -15.13
C MET A 142 46.12 -6.16 -14.78
N ALA A 143 46.44 -6.08 -13.48
CA ALA A 143 47.82 -5.91 -13.02
C ALA A 143 48.76 -7.02 -13.54
N GLU A 144 48.28 -8.28 -13.55
CA GLU A 144 48.99 -9.42 -14.15
C GLU A 144 49.27 -9.20 -15.66
N ILE A 145 48.29 -8.74 -16.44
CA ILE A 145 48.44 -8.44 -17.87
C ILE A 145 49.46 -7.33 -18.10
N PHE A 146 49.39 -6.26 -17.29
CA PHE A 146 50.26 -5.10 -17.40
C PHE A 146 51.63 -5.27 -16.75
N LYS A 147 51.90 -6.45 -16.15
CA LYS A 147 53.13 -6.76 -15.39
C LYS A 147 53.42 -5.70 -14.32
N HIS A 148 52.37 -5.30 -13.60
CA HIS A 148 52.44 -4.30 -12.56
C HIS A 148 52.25 -4.95 -11.19
N ASP A 149 53.21 -4.74 -10.29
CA ASP A 149 53.15 -5.26 -8.94
C ASP A 149 52.23 -4.39 -8.08
N LEU A 150 51.08 -4.94 -7.67
CA LEU A 150 50.12 -4.25 -6.82
C LEU A 150 50.68 -4.06 -5.40
N ARG A 151 50.62 -2.82 -4.89
CA ARG A 151 50.98 -2.49 -3.51
C ARG A 151 49.85 -2.72 -2.50
N ILE A 152 48.62 -2.88 -2.99
CA ILE A 152 47.42 -3.02 -2.17
C ILE A 152 46.81 -4.40 -2.40
N GLU A 153 46.66 -5.15 -1.31
CA GLU A 153 45.94 -6.42 -1.31
C GLU A 153 44.44 -6.18 -1.10
N ARG A 154 43.62 -6.76 -1.98
CA ARG A 154 42.15 -6.66 -1.92
C ARG A 154 41.57 -8.02 -1.59
N ILE A 155 40.93 -8.12 -0.43
CA ILE A 155 40.13 -9.29 -0.07
C ILE A 155 38.72 -9.04 -0.58
N MET A 156 38.24 -9.93 -1.44
CA MET A 156 36.86 -9.96 -1.91
C MET A 156 36.34 -11.37 -1.70
N LYS A 157 35.55 -11.55 -0.63
CA LYS A 157 34.84 -12.79 -0.36
C LYS A 157 33.51 -12.77 -1.11
N GLU A 158 33.19 -13.90 -1.72
CA GLU A 158 31.83 -14.15 -2.18
C GLU A 158 30.94 -14.40 -0.96
N VAL A 159 29.67 -13.99 -1.08
CA VAL A 159 28.65 -14.22 -0.06
C VAL A 159 27.85 -15.44 -0.50
N THR A 160 27.55 -16.33 0.45
CA THR A 160 26.80 -17.54 0.12
C THR A 160 25.39 -17.22 -0.38
N ASN A 161 24.90 -18.00 -1.34
CA ASN A 161 23.52 -17.89 -1.85
C ASN A 161 22.48 -18.01 -0.73
N HIS A 162 22.79 -18.75 0.34
CA HIS A 162 21.93 -18.85 1.50
C HIS A 162 21.67 -17.49 2.15
N ILE A 163 22.71 -16.68 2.36
CA ILE A 163 22.58 -15.33 2.91
C ILE A 163 21.80 -14.42 1.96
N ILE A 164 22.10 -14.47 0.65
CA ILE A 164 21.40 -13.67 -0.37
C ILE A 164 19.89 -13.94 -0.32
N ASN A 165 19.49 -15.22 -0.40
CA ASN A 165 18.09 -15.61 -0.37
C ASN A 165 17.39 -15.17 0.93
N ARG A 166 18.10 -15.21 2.06
CA ARG A 166 17.52 -14.75 3.33
C ARG A 166 17.33 -13.24 3.37
N ILE A 167 18.26 -12.46 2.85
CA ILE A 167 18.13 -11.00 2.73
C ILE A 167 16.94 -10.65 1.81
N GLU A 168 16.82 -11.31 0.66
CA GLU A 168 15.68 -11.15 -0.25
C GLU A 168 14.35 -11.45 0.46
N ASN A 169 14.28 -12.56 1.20
CA ASN A 169 13.09 -12.91 1.97
C ASN A 169 12.74 -11.85 3.05
N ILE A 170 13.73 -11.19 3.66
CA ILE A 170 13.47 -10.07 4.57
C ILE A 170 12.80 -8.90 3.83
N PHE A 171 13.32 -8.53 2.66
CA PHE A 171 12.72 -7.46 1.87
C PHE A 171 11.30 -7.78 1.39
N GLU A 172 11.05 -9.01 0.97
CA GLU A 172 9.70 -9.45 0.60
C GLU A 172 8.73 -9.38 1.80
N GLN A 173 9.18 -9.78 2.99
CA GLN A 173 8.37 -9.64 4.22
C GLN A 173 8.07 -8.18 4.55
N ILE A 174 9.03 -7.26 4.38
CA ILE A 174 8.82 -5.83 4.59
C ILE A 174 7.78 -5.30 3.59
N ILE A 175 7.89 -5.67 2.31
CA ILE A 175 6.93 -5.27 1.26
C ILE A 175 5.53 -5.79 1.59
N GLN A 176 5.41 -7.06 1.98
CA GLN A 176 4.14 -7.64 2.38
C GLN A 176 3.54 -6.93 3.61
N GLY A 177 4.37 -6.64 4.61
CA GLY A 177 3.96 -5.90 5.80
C GLY A 177 3.44 -4.49 5.46
N LYS A 178 4.11 -3.77 4.57
CA LYS A 178 3.65 -2.46 4.07
C LYS A 178 2.31 -2.54 3.37
N ARG A 179 2.11 -3.55 2.52
CA ARG A 179 0.81 -3.79 1.86
C ARG A 179 -0.29 -3.98 2.88
N MET A 180 -0.10 -4.87 3.87
CA MET A 180 -1.08 -5.09 4.94
C MET A 180 -1.40 -3.81 5.72
N MET A 181 -0.40 -2.99 6.02
CA MET A 181 -0.60 -1.71 6.70
C MET A 181 -1.39 -0.72 5.84
N ASN A 182 -1.08 -0.63 4.54
CA ASN A 182 -1.78 0.24 3.60
C ASN A 182 -3.23 -0.21 3.37
N ASP A 183 -3.49 -1.51 3.28
CA ASP A 183 -4.84 -2.07 3.16
C ASP A 183 -5.69 -1.70 4.38
N PHE A 184 -5.09 -1.79 5.58
CA PHE A 184 -5.75 -1.41 6.82
C PHE A 184 -6.05 0.10 6.88
N LEU A 185 -5.10 0.94 6.48
CA LEU A 185 -5.30 2.39 6.38
C LEU A 185 -6.38 2.75 5.35
N PHE A 186 -6.36 2.11 4.18
CA PHE A 186 -7.37 2.31 3.14
C PHE A 186 -8.78 1.98 3.65
N LYS A 187 -8.91 0.93 4.47
CA LYS A 187 -10.17 0.58 5.13
C LYS A 187 -10.62 1.63 6.15
N ILE A 188 -9.69 2.25 6.88
CA ILE A 188 -9.97 3.25 7.93
C ILE A 188 -10.34 4.60 7.33
N GLU A 189 -9.71 5.00 6.23
CA GLU A 189 -9.78 6.37 5.71
C GLU A 189 -11.22 6.91 5.54
N PRO A 190 -12.19 6.15 4.96
CA PRO A 190 -13.57 6.63 4.87
C PRO A 190 -14.23 6.87 6.23
N TRP A 191 -13.80 6.16 7.26
CA TRP A 191 -14.36 6.12 8.61
C TRP A 191 -13.62 7.00 9.62
N LYS A 192 -12.53 7.66 9.21
CA LYS A 192 -11.65 8.45 10.09
C LYS A 192 -12.40 9.46 10.97
N GLY A 193 -13.48 10.05 10.47
CA GLY A 193 -14.31 11.01 11.21
C GLY A 193 -15.32 10.40 12.20
N TRP A 194 -15.43 9.08 12.26
CA TRP A 194 -16.37 8.33 13.10
C TRP A 194 -15.67 7.33 14.03
N ILE A 195 -14.34 7.28 13.99
CA ILE A 195 -13.51 6.46 14.87
C ILE A 195 -12.82 7.42 15.86
N PRO A 196 -12.62 7.02 17.12
CA PRO A 196 -11.86 7.83 18.07
C PRO A 196 -10.51 8.29 17.50
N PRO A 197 -10.17 9.59 17.57
CA PRO A 197 -8.95 10.11 16.95
C PRO A 197 -7.68 9.42 17.42
N ASP A 198 -7.59 9.11 18.71
CA ASP A 198 -6.50 8.40 19.36
C ASP A 198 -6.32 6.97 18.82
N TRP A 199 -7.38 6.32 18.34
CA TRP A 199 -7.26 5.01 17.70
C TRP A 199 -6.65 5.13 16.30
N VAL A 200 -7.01 6.18 15.55
CA VAL A 200 -6.52 6.40 14.18
C VAL A 200 -5.08 6.92 14.19
N GLU A 201 -4.73 7.81 15.14
CA GLU A 201 -3.38 8.35 15.32
C GLU A 201 -2.35 7.23 15.52
N VAL A 202 -2.64 6.25 16.39
CA VAL A 202 -1.74 5.10 16.63
C VAL A 202 -1.39 4.35 15.35
N ILE A 203 -2.32 4.25 14.40
CA ILE A 203 -2.09 3.56 13.11
C ILE A 203 -1.19 4.41 12.20
N HIS A 204 -1.45 5.72 12.08
CA HIS A 204 -0.60 6.62 11.29
C HIS A 204 0.81 6.79 11.87
N ASP A 205 0.94 6.84 13.19
CA ASP A 205 2.23 6.90 13.88
C ASP A 205 3.04 5.64 13.59
N LYS A 206 2.39 4.47 13.64
CA LYS A 206 3.04 3.21 13.27
C LYS A 206 3.50 3.23 11.82
N GLN A 207 2.66 3.66 10.89
CA GLN A 207 3.03 3.75 9.46
C GLN A 207 4.27 4.65 9.27
N SER A 208 4.28 5.82 9.93
CA SER A 208 5.38 6.78 9.85
C SER A 208 6.68 6.22 10.43
N ALA A 209 6.60 5.52 11.56
CA ALA A 209 7.76 4.88 12.19
C ALA A 209 8.38 3.77 11.31
N LEU A 210 7.55 3.01 10.57
CA LEU A 210 8.03 1.93 9.71
C LEU A 210 8.95 2.41 8.56
N VAL A 211 8.77 3.65 8.08
CA VAL A 211 9.64 4.22 7.04
C VAL A 211 11.08 4.39 7.55
N GLY A 212 11.24 4.90 8.77
CA GLY A 212 12.56 5.05 9.39
C GLY A 212 13.23 3.71 9.70
N GLU A 213 12.45 2.75 10.21
CA GLU A 213 12.94 1.41 10.54
C GLU A 213 13.36 0.59 9.31
N GLU A 214 12.66 0.74 8.19
CA GLU A 214 13.07 0.14 6.92
C GLU A 214 14.43 0.68 6.46
N LEU A 215 14.61 2.00 6.44
CA LEU A 215 15.87 2.63 6.05
C LEU A 215 17.02 2.20 6.96
N ARG A 216 16.75 2.09 8.28
CA ARG A 216 17.72 1.59 9.25
C ARG A 216 18.12 0.15 8.94
N THR A 217 17.13 -0.71 8.69
CA THR A 217 17.34 -2.12 8.34
C THR A 217 18.16 -2.27 7.06
N GLN A 218 17.81 -1.51 6.01
CA GLN A 218 18.55 -1.49 4.75
C GLN A 218 20.02 -1.11 4.95
N ARG A 219 20.28 -0.05 5.73
CA ARG A 219 21.66 0.38 6.03
C ARG A 219 22.43 -0.67 6.80
N GLN A 220 21.82 -1.27 7.83
CA GLN A 220 22.47 -2.31 8.62
C GLN A 220 22.86 -3.53 7.75
N LEU A 221 21.94 -4.00 6.89
CA LEU A 221 22.22 -5.09 5.96
C LEU A 221 23.31 -4.71 4.95
N ALA A 222 23.25 -3.52 4.36
CA ALA A 222 24.22 -3.07 3.36
C ALA A 222 25.63 -2.95 3.95
N THR A 223 25.76 -2.31 5.12
CA THR A 223 27.06 -2.16 5.81
C THR A 223 27.66 -3.50 6.18
N LEU A 224 26.87 -4.43 6.75
CA LEU A 224 27.38 -5.73 7.13
C LEU A 224 27.75 -6.58 5.91
N LEU A 225 26.98 -6.49 4.82
CA LEU A 225 27.29 -7.16 3.56
C LEU A 225 28.63 -6.67 2.99
N GLU A 226 28.88 -5.37 3.03
CA GLU A 226 30.16 -4.77 2.61
C GLU A 226 31.32 -5.30 3.47
N GLN A 227 31.17 -5.28 4.80
CA GLN A 227 32.18 -5.78 5.74
C GLN A 227 32.52 -7.25 5.50
N ILE A 228 31.51 -8.10 5.26
CA ILE A 228 31.70 -9.52 4.94
C ILE A 228 32.51 -9.67 3.64
N ARG A 229 32.13 -8.93 2.59
CA ARG A 229 32.83 -8.99 1.29
C ARG A 229 34.28 -8.52 1.40
N CYS A 230 34.56 -7.51 2.22
CA CYS A 230 35.92 -7.04 2.50
C CYS A 230 36.70 -7.93 3.48
N GLY A 231 36.09 -9.01 3.99
CA GLY A 231 36.70 -9.93 4.95
C GLY A 231 36.83 -9.37 6.37
N GLN A 232 36.15 -8.27 6.68
CA GLN A 232 36.15 -7.58 7.98
C GLN A 232 35.14 -8.19 8.97
N ALA A 233 34.14 -8.92 8.48
CA ALA A 233 33.12 -9.61 9.28
C ALA A 233 32.89 -11.04 8.77
N ASP A 234 32.30 -11.89 9.62
CA ASP A 234 31.93 -13.27 9.27
C ASP A 234 30.44 -13.37 8.89
N GLU A 235 30.09 -14.30 8.00
CA GLU A 235 28.69 -14.51 7.61
C GLU A 235 27.77 -14.86 8.79
N LYS A 236 28.31 -15.43 9.88
CA LYS A 236 27.55 -15.70 11.11
C LYS A 236 26.93 -14.43 11.71
N GLU A 237 27.58 -13.28 11.57
CA GLU A 237 27.02 -12.01 12.04
C GLU A 237 25.78 -11.63 11.25
N MET A 238 25.78 -11.87 9.93
CA MET A 238 24.60 -11.66 9.08
C MET A 238 23.49 -12.64 9.42
N VAL A 239 23.82 -13.92 9.68
CA VAL A 239 22.84 -14.91 10.15
C VAL A 239 22.14 -14.42 11.42
N GLN A 240 22.90 -13.95 12.41
CA GLN A 240 22.34 -13.43 13.67
C GLN A 240 21.45 -12.21 13.45
N LEU A 241 21.87 -11.27 12.60
CA LEU A 241 21.06 -10.09 12.26
C LEU A 241 19.72 -10.49 11.63
N LEU A 242 19.76 -11.46 10.70
CA LEU A 242 18.58 -11.96 10.00
C LEU A 242 17.67 -12.81 10.90
N ASP A 243 18.23 -13.58 11.84
CA ASP A 243 17.45 -14.34 12.83
C ASP A 243 16.67 -13.40 13.76
N ASN A 244 17.31 -12.32 14.23
CA ASN A 244 16.67 -11.34 15.10
C ASN A 244 15.58 -10.53 14.39
N PHE A 245 15.62 -10.41 13.06
CA PHE A 245 14.69 -9.59 12.30
C PHE A 245 13.23 -10.00 12.54
N ASN A 246 12.90 -11.29 12.44
CA ASN A 246 11.51 -11.74 12.46
C ASN A 246 10.80 -11.38 13.78
N ASP A 247 11.50 -11.51 14.90
CA ASP A 247 10.90 -11.35 16.24
C ASP A 247 11.01 -9.93 16.80
N GLN A 248 12.03 -9.17 16.39
CA GLN A 248 12.38 -7.90 17.04
C GLN A 248 12.20 -6.69 16.12
N ASN A 249 12.27 -6.86 14.80
CA ASN A 249 12.23 -5.72 13.88
C ASN A 249 10.78 -5.25 13.67
N PRO A 250 10.48 -3.95 13.89
CA PRO A 250 9.13 -3.42 13.71
C PRO A 250 8.54 -3.61 12.31
N CYS A 251 9.39 -3.70 11.28
CA CYS A 251 9.03 -3.93 9.89
C CYS A 251 8.83 -5.41 9.54
N SER A 252 9.06 -6.33 10.48
CA SER A 252 8.81 -7.74 10.23
C SER A 252 7.32 -8.00 10.02
N LEU A 253 7.01 -8.96 9.18
CA LEU A 253 5.64 -9.35 8.90
C LEU A 253 4.91 -9.79 10.17
N MET A 254 5.60 -10.48 11.08
CA MET A 254 5.02 -10.93 12.34
C MET A 254 4.69 -9.76 13.26
N CYS A 255 5.60 -8.78 13.39
CA CYS A 255 5.37 -7.59 14.22
C CYS A 255 4.20 -6.76 13.68
N ILE A 256 4.10 -6.60 12.35
CA ILE A 256 2.97 -5.91 11.71
C ILE A 256 1.67 -6.67 11.93
N LYS A 257 1.64 -7.99 11.71
CA LYS A 257 0.44 -8.82 11.98
C LYS A 257 -0.03 -8.71 13.43
N ARG A 258 0.89 -8.75 14.38
CA ARG A 258 0.58 -8.58 15.81
C ARG A 258 0.00 -7.20 16.09
N PHE A 259 0.64 -6.15 15.59
CA PHE A 259 0.16 -4.78 15.75
C PHE A 259 -1.26 -4.58 15.19
N LEU A 260 -1.55 -5.10 14.00
CA LEU A 260 -2.88 -5.03 13.41
C LEU A 260 -3.91 -5.83 14.22
N LYS A 261 -3.55 -7.02 14.72
CA LYS A 261 -4.39 -7.83 15.60
C LYS A 261 -4.72 -7.11 16.90
N ASP A 262 -3.74 -6.44 17.50
CA ASP A 262 -3.93 -5.66 18.74
C ASP A 262 -4.85 -4.45 18.52
N ASN A 263 -4.97 -3.98 17.27
CA ASN A 263 -5.87 -2.91 16.85
C ASN A 263 -7.15 -3.40 16.14
N ALA A 264 -7.49 -4.69 16.25
CA ALA A 264 -8.69 -5.27 15.62
C ALA A 264 -10.02 -4.65 16.12
N ARG A 265 -9.99 -3.87 17.22
CA ARG A 265 -11.12 -3.05 17.67
C ARG A 265 -11.58 -2.06 16.59
N ILE A 266 -10.67 -1.57 15.74
CA ILE A 266 -11.01 -0.65 14.65
C ILE A 266 -11.80 -1.40 13.57
N ASP A 267 -11.41 -2.64 13.25
CA ASP A 267 -12.17 -3.48 12.32
C ASP A 267 -13.58 -3.78 12.83
N ALA A 268 -13.70 -4.13 14.12
CA ALA A 268 -15.00 -4.36 14.75
C ALA A 268 -15.87 -3.10 14.72
N LYS A 269 -15.27 -1.93 15.00
CA LYS A 269 -15.96 -0.63 14.93
C LYS A 269 -16.47 -0.35 13.52
N ILE A 270 -15.63 -0.49 12.50
CA ILE A 270 -16.03 -0.30 11.10
C ILE A 270 -17.15 -1.29 10.70
N ALA A 271 -17.08 -2.55 11.15
CA ALA A 271 -18.12 -3.54 10.89
C ALA A 271 -19.47 -3.18 11.54
N SER A 272 -19.44 -2.62 12.76
CA SER A 272 -20.62 -2.10 13.45
C SER A 272 -21.21 -0.89 12.74
N LEU A 273 -20.39 0.13 12.47
CA LEU A 273 -20.85 1.37 11.86
C LEU A 273 -21.34 1.16 10.42
N SER A 274 -20.71 0.24 9.67
CA SER A 274 -21.13 -0.10 8.31
C SER A 274 -22.52 -0.74 8.23
N GLN A 275 -23.08 -1.20 9.36
CA GLN A 275 -24.49 -1.57 9.40
C GLN A 275 -25.37 -0.39 8.97
N PHE A 276 -24.98 0.84 9.30
CA PHE A 276 -25.72 2.08 9.04
C PHE A 276 -25.23 2.84 7.79
N ASP A 277 -24.51 2.18 6.88
CA ASP A 277 -24.00 2.79 5.65
C ASP A 277 -25.09 3.50 4.84
N ARG A 278 -24.68 4.53 4.09
CA ARG A 278 -25.59 5.18 3.14
C ARG A 278 -26.12 4.15 2.15
N ARG A 279 -27.43 4.16 1.92
CA ARG A 279 -28.00 3.43 0.79
C ARG A 279 -27.43 4.06 -0.49
N PRO A 280 -26.75 3.29 -1.36
CA PRO A 280 -26.18 3.84 -2.58
C PRO A 280 -27.31 4.40 -3.46
N LYS A 281 -27.21 5.68 -3.84
CA LYS A 281 -28.17 6.31 -4.76
C LYS A 281 -27.88 5.93 -6.22
N GLU A 282 -26.63 5.54 -6.50
CA GLU A 282 -26.14 5.14 -7.81
C GLU A 282 -25.37 3.81 -7.71
N LYS A 283 -25.32 3.03 -8.80
CA LYS A 283 -24.66 1.71 -8.84
C LYS A 283 -23.18 1.74 -8.46
N ASN A 284 -22.50 2.88 -8.62
CA ASN A 284 -21.06 3.02 -8.39
C ASN A 284 -20.72 3.86 -7.14
N GLN A 285 -21.71 4.26 -6.34
CA GLN A 285 -21.44 5.01 -5.12
C GLN A 285 -20.89 4.05 -4.05
N PRO A 286 -19.67 4.28 -3.51
CA PRO A 286 -19.12 3.42 -2.48
C PRO A 286 -20.02 3.47 -1.24
N LYS A 287 -20.29 2.29 -0.67
CA LYS A 287 -20.84 2.21 0.69
C LYS A 287 -19.89 2.91 1.64
N GLY A 288 -20.45 3.67 2.58
CA GLY A 288 -19.67 4.42 3.53
C GLY A 288 -20.56 5.13 4.54
N PRO A 289 -19.93 5.83 5.50
CA PRO A 289 -20.61 6.36 6.67
C PRO A 289 -21.76 7.28 6.30
N ASN A 290 -22.89 7.06 6.96
CA ASN A 290 -24.10 7.87 6.83
C ASN A 290 -24.16 8.98 7.88
N PRO A 291 -23.76 10.23 7.58
CA PRO A 291 -23.76 11.32 8.55
C PRO A 291 -25.17 11.68 9.03
N ASP A 292 -26.20 11.31 8.27
CA ASP A 292 -27.60 11.57 8.64
C ASP A 292 -28.05 10.66 9.79
N LEU A 293 -27.42 9.49 9.96
CA LEU A 293 -27.66 8.57 11.08
C LEU A 293 -26.53 8.60 12.12
N LEU A 294 -25.29 8.82 11.67
CA LEU A 294 -24.07 8.77 12.48
C LEU A 294 -23.52 10.20 12.63
N PRO A 295 -23.90 10.95 13.68
CA PRO A 295 -23.32 12.26 13.92
C PRO A 295 -21.83 12.11 14.26
N LYS A 296 -20.99 12.97 13.67
CA LYS A 296 -19.56 13.07 14.03
C LYS A 296 -19.34 13.83 15.33
N GLU A 297 -20.25 14.74 15.63
CA GLU A 297 -20.26 15.55 16.83
C GLU A 297 -21.66 15.48 17.45
N PHE A 298 -21.71 15.20 18.75
CA PHE A 298 -22.95 15.14 19.51
C PHE A 298 -22.67 15.62 20.93
N LYS A 299 -23.28 16.75 21.33
CA LYS A 299 -22.90 17.48 22.56
C LYS A 299 -23.64 17.01 23.82
N SER A 300 -24.94 16.78 23.70
CA SER A 300 -25.80 16.47 24.86
C SER A 300 -27.07 15.78 24.42
N ILE A 301 -27.38 14.66 25.07
CA ILE A 301 -28.61 13.88 24.84
C ILE A 301 -29.83 14.73 25.21
N HIS A 302 -29.78 15.40 26.36
CA HIS A 302 -30.91 16.19 26.86
C HIS A 302 -31.24 17.38 25.95
N GLU A 303 -30.22 18.15 25.55
CA GLU A 303 -30.41 19.29 24.64
C GLU A 303 -30.92 18.83 23.27
N PHE A 304 -30.47 17.67 22.79
CA PHE A 304 -30.95 17.10 21.53
C PHE A 304 -32.44 16.78 21.57
N PHE A 305 -32.96 16.19 22.64
CA PHE A 305 -34.40 15.98 22.81
C PHE A 305 -35.16 17.32 22.86
N LEU A 306 -34.69 18.31 23.64
CA LEU A 306 -35.31 19.64 23.72
C LEU A 306 -35.39 20.33 22.36
N ASN A 307 -34.30 20.30 21.58
CA ASN A 307 -34.25 20.89 20.24
C ASN A 307 -35.17 20.18 19.23
N ASN A 308 -35.57 18.94 19.51
CA ASN A 308 -36.48 18.15 18.70
C ASN A 308 -37.87 17.98 19.35
N TYR A 309 -38.33 19.01 20.08
CA TYR A 309 -39.57 18.98 20.88
C TYR A 309 -40.81 18.43 20.13
N HIS A 310 -40.98 18.79 18.86
CA HIS A 310 -42.16 18.43 18.07
C HIS A 310 -42.09 17.08 17.35
N LYS A 311 -41.01 16.30 17.55
CA LYS A 311 -40.77 15.04 16.85
C LYS A 311 -40.60 13.90 17.84
N ASP A 312 -40.95 12.69 17.40
CA ASP A 312 -40.43 11.49 18.04
C ASP A 312 -38.93 11.38 17.72
N VAL A 313 -38.14 11.06 18.73
CA VAL A 313 -36.69 10.93 18.63
C VAL A 313 -36.30 9.54 19.12
N TYR A 314 -35.53 8.84 18.29
CA TYR A 314 -34.96 7.53 18.58
C TYR A 314 -33.44 7.63 18.51
N LEU A 315 -32.77 7.43 19.65
CA LEU A 315 -31.31 7.42 19.74
C LEU A 315 -30.85 5.99 20.03
N PHE A 316 -30.18 5.36 19.08
CA PHE A 316 -29.60 4.04 19.28
C PHE A 316 -28.18 4.19 19.84
N HIS A 317 -28.01 3.87 21.11
CA HIS A 317 -26.74 3.95 21.80
C HIS A 317 -25.92 2.69 21.58
N ILE A 318 -24.67 2.87 21.14
CA ILE A 318 -23.73 1.78 20.81
C ILE A 318 -22.34 2.06 21.38
N SER A 319 -21.56 1.00 21.58
CA SER A 319 -20.13 1.02 21.87
C SER A 319 -19.56 -0.35 21.52
N ASN A 320 -18.30 -0.41 21.11
CA ASN A 320 -17.60 -1.66 20.81
C ASN A 320 -17.66 -2.64 21.99
N ASP A 321 -17.48 -2.14 23.22
CA ASP A 321 -17.45 -2.99 24.41
C ASP A 321 -18.83 -3.60 24.70
N TRP A 322 -19.90 -2.81 24.52
CA TRP A 322 -21.28 -3.28 24.71
C TRP A 322 -21.69 -4.32 23.67
N GLU A 323 -21.35 -4.08 22.40
CA GLU A 323 -21.60 -5.04 21.33
C GLU A 323 -20.86 -6.37 21.53
N LYS A 324 -19.62 -6.29 22.03
CA LYS A 324 -18.81 -7.47 22.33
C LYS A 324 -19.33 -8.22 23.55
N GLN A 325 -19.81 -7.51 24.57
CA GLN A 325 -20.32 -8.11 25.80
C GLN A 325 -21.65 -8.84 25.57
N ASP A 326 -22.54 -8.29 24.75
CA ASP A 326 -23.84 -8.90 24.43
C ASP A 326 -24.21 -8.74 22.95
N GLN A 327 -23.63 -9.62 22.13
CA GLN A 327 -23.86 -9.64 20.69
C GLN A 327 -25.32 -9.97 20.34
N ALA A 328 -26.02 -10.74 21.17
CA ALA A 328 -27.42 -11.08 20.97
C ALA A 328 -28.31 -9.84 21.13
N ASN A 329 -28.09 -9.06 22.19
CA ASN A 329 -28.78 -7.79 22.39
C ASN A 329 -28.45 -6.77 21.28
N TRP A 330 -27.18 -6.67 20.86
CA TRP A 330 -26.80 -5.84 19.72
C TRP A 330 -27.67 -6.12 18.48
N TYR A 331 -27.72 -7.37 18.02
CA TYR A 331 -28.53 -7.72 16.85
C TYR A 331 -30.03 -7.56 17.07
N LYS A 332 -30.52 -7.78 18.30
CA LYS A 332 -31.93 -7.56 18.66
C LYS A 332 -32.30 -6.08 18.51
N GLN A 333 -31.51 -5.19 19.11
CA GLN A 333 -31.72 -3.74 19.05
C GLN A 333 -31.52 -3.21 17.62
N LEU A 334 -30.52 -3.69 16.89
CA LEU A 334 -30.28 -3.31 15.49
C LEU A 334 -31.47 -3.65 14.59
N ARG A 335 -32.01 -4.87 14.68
CA ARG A 335 -33.21 -5.28 13.92
C ARG A 335 -34.43 -4.43 14.30
N PHE A 336 -34.59 -4.15 15.60
CA PHE A 336 -35.68 -3.33 16.07
C PHE A 336 -35.57 -1.89 15.56
N PHE A 337 -34.38 -1.28 15.61
CA PHE A 337 -34.09 0.04 15.05
C PHE A 337 -34.50 0.13 13.57
N TYR A 338 -34.14 -0.87 12.75
CA TYR A 338 -34.54 -0.92 11.35
C TYR A 338 -36.05 -1.07 11.17
N SER A 339 -36.71 -1.86 12.01
CA SER A 339 -38.17 -2.01 11.97
C SER A 339 -38.89 -0.70 12.28
N LEU A 340 -38.39 0.08 13.26
CA LEU A 340 -38.90 1.41 13.58
C LEU A 340 -38.74 2.37 12.40
N GLN A 341 -37.54 2.44 11.81
CA GLN A 341 -37.29 3.29 10.63
C GLN A 341 -38.24 2.95 9.47
N LYS A 342 -38.45 1.67 9.20
CA LYS A 342 -39.36 1.21 8.13
C LYS A 342 -40.82 1.56 8.42
N SER A 343 -41.26 1.47 9.68
CA SER A 343 -42.64 1.77 10.08
C SER A 343 -43.06 3.22 9.85
N VAL A 344 -42.09 4.13 9.66
CA VAL A 344 -42.32 5.57 9.53
C VAL A 344 -41.86 6.16 8.19
N GLU A 345 -41.52 5.30 7.21
CA GLU A 345 -41.08 5.72 5.87
C GLU A 345 -42.19 6.49 5.10
N THR A 346 -43.47 6.25 5.39
CA THR A 346 -44.63 6.87 4.73
C THR A 346 -45.14 8.15 5.40
N ILE A 347 -44.55 8.56 6.52
CA ILE A 347 -44.95 9.77 7.27
C ILE A 347 -44.43 11.03 6.55
N SER A 348 -45.26 12.08 6.51
CA SER A 348 -44.89 13.40 5.96
C SER A 348 -43.63 13.96 6.64
N GLU A 349 -42.75 14.59 5.87
CA GLU A 349 -41.42 15.03 6.30
C GLU A 349 -41.43 15.97 7.53
N SER A 350 -42.46 16.81 7.68
CA SER A 350 -42.64 17.71 8.84
C SER A 350 -42.95 17.00 10.16
N LYS A 351 -43.42 15.74 10.11
CA LYS A 351 -43.75 14.90 11.28
C LYS A 351 -42.85 13.66 11.37
N LYS A 352 -41.85 13.54 10.50
CA LYS A 352 -41.01 12.36 10.44
C LYS A 352 -40.13 12.28 11.70
N PRO A 353 -40.08 11.12 12.38
CA PRO A 353 -39.23 10.95 13.55
C PRO A 353 -37.75 11.10 13.19
N VAL A 354 -36.96 11.48 14.19
CA VAL A 354 -35.50 11.58 14.08
C VAL A 354 -34.89 10.27 14.55
N PHE A 355 -33.97 9.73 13.77
CA PHE A 355 -33.20 8.54 14.10
C PHE A 355 -31.72 8.88 14.07
N LEU A 356 -31.02 8.64 15.16
CA LEU A 356 -29.56 8.73 15.22
C LEU A 356 -28.99 7.53 15.94
N VAL A 357 -27.74 7.23 15.62
CA VAL A 357 -26.92 6.23 16.29
C VAL A 357 -25.82 6.98 17.04
N ILE A 358 -25.82 6.87 18.37
CA ILE A 358 -24.89 7.57 19.24
C ILE A 358 -23.81 6.57 19.66
N ASP A 359 -22.64 6.71 19.04
CA ASP A 359 -21.45 5.94 19.38
C ASP A 359 -20.74 6.55 20.60
N HIS A 360 -20.72 5.81 21.71
CA HIS A 360 -20.10 6.24 22.96
C HIS A 360 -18.58 6.08 22.99
N ASP A 361 -18.00 5.38 22.02
CA ASP A 361 -16.55 5.35 21.84
C ASP A 361 -16.08 6.67 21.21
N LEU A 362 -16.85 7.22 20.26
CA LEU A 362 -16.58 8.53 19.65
C LEU A 362 -16.95 9.70 20.57
N HIS A 363 -18.08 9.58 21.28
CA HIS A 363 -18.63 10.63 22.13
C HIS A 363 -18.39 10.34 23.62
N THR A 364 -17.13 10.19 24.00
CA THR A 364 -16.75 9.78 25.36
C THR A 364 -17.17 10.77 26.46
N HIS A 365 -17.45 12.01 26.11
CA HIS A 365 -17.86 13.09 27.02
C HIS A 365 -19.34 13.07 27.40
N LEU A 366 -20.18 12.24 26.75
CA LEU A 366 -21.62 12.24 27.04
C LEU A 366 -21.93 11.68 28.43
N ASP A 367 -22.70 12.43 29.20
CA ASP A 367 -23.28 11.99 30.47
C ASP A 367 -24.49 11.06 30.24
N LYS A 368 -24.84 10.24 31.24
CA LYS A 368 -25.94 9.25 31.20
C LYS A 368 -25.77 8.15 30.14
N LYS A 369 -24.59 7.53 30.13
CA LYS A 369 -24.32 6.37 29.27
C LYS A 369 -25.09 5.14 29.76
N PRO A 370 -25.76 4.39 28.87
CA PRO A 370 -26.24 3.07 29.22
C PRO A 370 -25.04 2.13 29.47
N ASN A 371 -25.32 0.92 29.95
CA ASN A 371 -24.33 -0.13 30.14
C ASN A 371 -24.39 -1.23 29.06
N THR A 372 -25.23 -1.04 28.03
CA THR A 372 -25.44 -1.97 26.93
C THR A 372 -26.02 -1.23 25.72
N CYS A 373 -26.09 -1.88 24.57
CA CYS A 373 -26.73 -1.32 23.38
C CYS A 373 -28.24 -1.19 23.62
N VAL A 374 -28.79 0.02 23.49
CA VAL A 374 -30.22 0.30 23.75
C VAL A 374 -30.71 1.45 22.90
N ILE A 375 -32.02 1.48 22.65
CA ILE A 375 -32.67 2.59 21.95
C ILE A 375 -33.41 3.45 22.97
N TYR A 376 -32.98 4.71 23.09
CA TYR A 376 -33.74 5.70 23.85
C TYR A 376 -34.84 6.26 22.95
N HIS A 377 -36.04 6.40 23.50
CA HIS A 377 -37.16 7.06 22.85
C HIS A 377 -37.60 8.27 23.67
N GLY A 378 -37.94 9.34 22.98
CA GLY A 378 -38.49 10.53 23.60
C GLY A 378 -39.34 11.34 22.65
N ASN A 379 -40.21 12.15 23.24
CA ASN A 379 -41.04 13.12 22.56
C ASN A 379 -41.32 14.30 23.51
N GLN A 380 -41.78 15.42 22.94
CA GLN A 380 -42.07 16.65 23.71
C GLN A 380 -40.86 17.10 24.55
N GLY A 381 -39.65 16.98 23.99
CA GLY A 381 -38.42 17.42 24.64
C GLY A 381 -37.92 16.54 25.80
N THR A 382 -38.55 15.38 26.03
CA THR A 382 -38.24 14.52 27.18
C THR A 382 -38.01 13.08 26.77
N ILE A 383 -37.07 12.40 27.44
CA ILE A 383 -36.87 10.97 27.31
C ILE A 383 -38.07 10.27 27.96
N LYS A 384 -38.74 9.41 27.20
CA LYS A 384 -39.88 8.61 27.66
C LYS A 384 -39.47 7.17 28.01
N SER A 385 -38.45 6.65 27.34
CA SER A 385 -37.86 5.36 27.65
C SER A 385 -36.36 5.36 27.36
N GLU A 386 -35.59 4.80 28.29
CA GLU A 386 -34.14 4.54 28.15
C GLU A 386 -33.87 3.11 27.64
N ASP A 387 -34.90 2.29 27.47
CA ASP A 387 -34.83 1.00 26.79
C ASP A 387 -36.17 0.72 26.08
N TYR A 388 -36.31 1.34 24.91
CA TYR A 388 -37.58 1.34 24.21
C TYR A 388 -38.00 -0.05 23.72
N TYR A 389 -37.02 -0.91 23.40
CA TYR A 389 -37.31 -2.30 23.03
C TYR A 389 -38.05 -3.03 24.15
N HIS A 390 -37.50 -2.98 25.37
CA HIS A 390 -38.09 -3.66 26.53
C HIS A 390 -39.37 -2.98 27.04
N THR A 391 -39.63 -1.75 26.65
CA THR A 391 -40.89 -1.05 26.99
C THR A 391 -42.06 -1.55 26.14
N LEU A 392 -41.80 -2.10 24.95
CA LEU A 392 -42.82 -2.51 23.98
C LEU A 392 -42.96 -4.02 23.79
N CYS A 393 -41.90 -4.78 24.07
CA CYS A 393 -41.82 -6.25 23.95
C CYS A 393 -41.67 -6.86 25.34
#